data_AF-A0A1R2BN00-F1
#
_entry.id   AF-A0A1R2BN00-F1
#
_cell.length_a   1.000
_cell.length_b   1.000
_cell.length_c   1.000
_cell.angle_alpha   90.00
_cell.angle_beta   90.00
_cell.angle_gamma   90.00
#
_symmetry.space_group_name_H-M   'P 1'
#
loop_
_entity.id
_entity.type
_entity.pdbx_description
1 polymer ?
#
loop_
_entity_poly.entity_id
_entity_poly.type
_entity_poly.pdbx_seq_one_letter_code
_entity_poly.pdbx_strand_id
1 'polypeptide(L)'
;MCFQRPRKKYETPSIHLQIQLIDTSRNLPSDFAMRLVEREMSLEKSCEKSIIEDLIKLYSLAIEHYSIKNDEKVKDYQIRMQKMLRRPDVLNAFSVNQEKYDEVKNLNRLEEKEKEKPVESQPDPQEDYEEGLSQPEIIITEEQIECQAEDAVKSKEISDRELGDKLLDCMKSQENDLALRLNRRKSTRPSSMNSILDIPILDTETSRNMSLDVPNENFETHIQEIMERHINEKSEKIAEITVKYNAEINAMEDCGMMAMVIAQMKSNMKQEIDDISKEYDEKRKIEIKKFREDYLTNRGKSMS
;
A
#
# COMPACT_ATOMS: atom_id res chain seq x y z
N MET A 1 21.39 -24.72 48.66
CA MET A 1 20.56 -25.80 48.08
C MET A 1 19.74 -25.22 46.93
N CYS A 2 20.05 -25.57 45.68
CA CYS A 2 19.39 -25.02 44.50
C CYS A 2 18.23 -25.95 44.09
N PHE A 3 17.00 -25.44 44.14
CA PHE A 3 15.81 -26.17 43.71
C PHE A 3 15.71 -26.16 42.18
N GLN A 4 16.13 -27.26 41.53
CA GLN A 4 15.79 -27.53 40.14
C GLN A 4 14.31 -27.92 40.05
N ARG A 5 13.48 -27.03 39.48
CA ARG A 5 12.10 -27.38 39.14
C ARG A 5 12.08 -28.34 37.94
N PRO A 6 11.38 -29.48 38.04
CA PRO A 6 11.24 -30.40 36.92
C PRO A 6 10.41 -29.77 35.80
N ARG A 7 11.01 -29.63 34.62
CA ARG A 7 10.32 -29.18 33.40
C ARG A 7 9.37 -30.31 32.97
N LYS A 8 8.06 -30.08 33.15
CA LYS A 8 7.01 -30.90 32.53
C LYS A 8 7.18 -30.81 31.01
N LYS A 9 7.44 -31.95 30.37
CA LYS A 9 7.41 -32.07 28.91
C LYS A 9 5.95 -31.94 28.49
N TYR A 10 5.58 -30.80 27.92
CA TYR A 10 4.31 -30.67 27.23
C TYR A 10 4.48 -31.38 25.89
N GLU A 11 3.82 -32.53 25.74
CA GLU A 11 3.56 -33.12 24.44
C GLU A 11 2.71 -32.11 23.66
N THR A 12 3.34 -31.37 22.77
CA THR A 12 2.64 -30.58 21.76
C THR A 12 1.78 -31.54 20.97
N PRO A 13 0.44 -31.41 20.98
CA PRO A 13 -0.40 -32.18 20.08
C PRO A 13 0.06 -31.82 18.67
N SER A 14 0.59 -32.82 17.97
CA SER A 14 0.91 -32.71 16.55
C SER A 14 -0.40 -32.35 15.86
N ILE A 15 -0.54 -31.08 15.49
CA ILE A 15 -1.59 -30.62 14.61
C ILE A 15 -1.22 -31.17 13.24
N HIS A 16 -1.45 -32.47 13.06
CA HIS A 16 -1.52 -33.11 11.78
C HIS A 16 -2.74 -32.48 11.09
N LEU A 17 -2.50 -31.30 10.51
CA LEU A 17 -3.35 -30.68 9.53
C LEU A 17 -3.56 -31.74 8.46
N GLN A 18 -4.67 -32.46 8.57
CA GLN A 18 -5.39 -32.98 7.41
C GLN A 18 -5.77 -31.76 6.58
N ILE A 19 -4.80 -31.20 5.87
CA ILE A 19 -5.06 -30.51 4.63
C ILE A 19 -5.64 -31.62 3.78
N GLN A 20 -6.98 -31.72 3.77
CA GLN A 20 -7.68 -32.41 2.70
C GLN A 20 -6.98 -31.96 1.44
N LEU A 21 -6.41 -32.90 0.70
CA LEU A 21 -5.81 -32.65 -0.60
C LEU A 21 -6.87 -31.94 -1.44
N ILE A 22 -6.84 -30.60 -1.45
CA ILE A 22 -7.69 -29.77 -2.27
C ILE A 22 -7.23 -30.12 -3.68
N ASP A 23 -8.09 -30.78 -4.45
CA ASP A 23 -7.86 -31.19 -5.83
C ASP A 23 -7.12 -30.08 -6.59
N THR A 24 -5.81 -30.25 -6.75
CA THR A 24 -4.91 -29.29 -7.42
C THR A 24 -5.17 -29.20 -8.92
N SER A 25 -6.16 -29.94 -9.43
CA SER A 25 -6.60 -29.97 -10.81
C SER A 25 -7.85 -29.14 -11.09
N ARG A 26 -8.31 -28.29 -10.16
CA ARG A 26 -9.46 -27.39 -10.42
C ARG A 26 -9.11 -26.34 -11.48
N ASN A 27 -9.22 -26.72 -12.74
CA ASN A 27 -9.20 -25.78 -13.85
C ASN A 27 -10.29 -24.73 -13.65
N LEU A 28 -9.95 -23.47 -13.92
CA LEU A 28 -10.93 -22.38 -13.97
C LEU A 28 -12.03 -22.72 -14.99
N PRO A 29 -13.31 -22.43 -14.68
CA PRO A 29 -14.38 -22.48 -15.68
C PRO A 29 -14.01 -21.65 -16.92
N SER A 30 -14.34 -22.14 -18.12
CA SER A 30 -13.99 -21.46 -19.38
C SER A 30 -14.63 -20.07 -19.52
N ASP A 31 -15.73 -19.83 -18.83
CA ASP A 31 -16.48 -18.58 -18.78
C ASP A 31 -16.04 -17.67 -17.61
N PHE A 32 -15.02 -18.05 -16.83
CA PHE A 32 -14.55 -17.29 -15.67
C PHE A 32 -14.16 -15.86 -16.03
N ALA A 33 -13.34 -15.70 -17.08
CA ALA A 33 -12.85 -14.38 -17.49
C ALA A 33 -13.99 -13.45 -17.88
N MET A 34 -14.99 -13.99 -18.59
CA MET A 34 -16.18 -13.25 -19.00
C MET A 34 -17.02 -12.85 -17.79
N ARG A 35 -17.29 -13.79 -16.87
CA ARG A 35 -18.03 -13.51 -15.63
C ARG A 35 -17.34 -12.47 -14.75
N LEU A 36 -16.01 -12.52 -14.63
CA LEU A 36 -15.26 -11.52 -13.86
C LEU A 36 -15.44 -10.12 -14.45
N VAL A 37 -15.25 -9.97 -15.77
CA VAL A 37 -15.39 -8.67 -16.45
C VAL A 37 -16.83 -8.14 -16.39
N GLU A 38 -17.82 -8.99 -16.63
CA GLU A 38 -19.24 -8.59 -16.55
C GLU A 38 -19.60 -8.08 -15.15
N ARG A 39 -19.08 -8.72 -14.10
CA ARG A 39 -19.32 -8.29 -12.72
C ARG A 39 -18.57 -7.01 -12.36
N GLU A 40 -17.37 -6.80 -12.90
CA GLU A 40 -16.66 -5.52 -12.74
C GLU A 40 -17.40 -4.36 -13.42
N MET A 41 -17.88 -4.56 -14.65
CA MET A 41 -18.70 -3.58 -15.35
C MET A 41 -20.02 -3.32 -14.61
N SER A 42 -20.60 -4.35 -13.99
CA SER A 42 -21.82 -4.20 -13.19
C SER A 42 -21.56 -3.40 -11.92
N LEU A 43 -20.40 -3.58 -11.27
CA LEU A 43 -19.98 -2.81 -10.10
C LEU A 43 -19.81 -1.32 -10.43
N GLU A 44 -19.32 -0.99 -11.62
CA GLU A 44 -19.19 0.40 -12.09
C GLU A 44 -20.54 1.09 -12.30
N LYS A 45 -21.57 0.31 -12.67
CA LYS A 45 -22.94 0.82 -12.88
C LYS A 45 -23.73 0.92 -11.58
N SER A 46 -23.63 -0.10 -10.73
CA SER A 46 -24.39 -0.24 -9.49
C SER A 46 -23.53 -0.91 -8.41
N CYS A 47 -23.29 -0.19 -7.31
CA CYS A 47 -22.50 -0.70 -6.19
C CYS A 47 -23.35 -1.54 -5.22
N GLU A 48 -23.89 -2.65 -5.69
CA GLU A 48 -24.69 -3.56 -4.86
C GLU A 48 -23.81 -4.56 -4.09
N LYS A 49 -24.21 -4.85 -2.85
CA LYS A 49 -23.49 -5.80 -1.97
C LYS A 49 -23.34 -7.20 -2.61
N SER A 50 -24.39 -7.67 -3.28
CA SER A 50 -24.41 -8.96 -3.98
C SER A 50 -23.31 -9.06 -5.04
N ILE A 51 -23.11 -7.98 -5.81
CA ILE A 51 -22.09 -7.90 -6.85
C ILE A 51 -20.69 -7.89 -6.24
N ILE A 52 -20.50 -7.15 -5.14
CA ILE A 52 -19.22 -7.09 -4.41
C ILE A 52 -18.86 -8.49 -3.88
N GLU A 53 -19.79 -9.19 -3.25
CA GLU A 53 -19.58 -10.56 -2.74
C GLU A 53 -19.24 -11.55 -3.86
N ASP A 54 -19.94 -11.48 -4.99
CA ASP A 54 -19.64 -12.32 -6.16
C ASP A 54 -18.25 -12.03 -6.75
N LEU A 55 -17.84 -10.76 -6.81
CA LEU A 55 -16.50 -10.37 -7.23
C LEU A 55 -15.42 -10.90 -6.28
N ILE A 56 -15.61 -10.79 -4.96
CA ILE A 56 -14.67 -11.32 -3.97
C ILE A 56 -14.49 -12.84 -4.16
N LYS A 57 -15.58 -13.58 -4.41
CA LYS A 57 -15.51 -15.02 -4.70
C LYS A 57 -14.72 -15.31 -5.97
N LEU A 58 -14.98 -14.57 -7.06
CA LEU A 58 -14.28 -14.75 -8.33
C LEU A 58 -12.78 -14.42 -8.19
N TYR A 59 -12.43 -13.33 -7.52
CA TYR A 59 -11.05 -12.96 -7.26
C TYR A 59 -10.31 -13.99 -6.40
N SER A 60 -10.97 -14.48 -5.35
CA SER A 60 -10.41 -15.51 -4.46
C SER A 60 -10.16 -16.83 -5.22
N LEU A 61 -11.08 -17.22 -6.10
CA LEU A 61 -10.94 -18.41 -6.94
C LEU A 61 -9.80 -18.26 -7.96
N ALA A 62 -9.63 -17.08 -8.57
CA ALA A 62 -8.46 -16.81 -9.41
C ALA A 62 -7.15 -16.87 -8.63
N ILE A 63 -7.09 -16.22 -7.46
CA ILE A 63 -5.89 -16.19 -6.60
C ILE A 63 -5.50 -17.61 -6.21
N GLU A 64 -6.44 -18.44 -5.78
CA GLU A 64 -6.21 -19.85 -5.44
C GLU A 64 -5.65 -20.62 -6.65
N HIS A 65 -6.33 -20.55 -7.81
CA HIS A 65 -5.92 -21.25 -9.02
C HIS A 65 -4.51 -20.84 -9.49
N TYR A 66 -4.22 -19.54 -9.56
CA TYR A 66 -2.92 -19.05 -10.01
C TYR A 66 -1.82 -19.25 -8.96
N SER A 67 -2.17 -19.30 -7.67
CA SER A 67 -1.22 -19.60 -6.58
C SER A 67 -0.74 -21.03 -6.66
N ILE A 68 -1.62 -21.98 -6.97
CA ILE A 68 -1.23 -23.39 -7.17
C ILE A 68 -0.27 -23.51 -8.37
N LYS A 69 -0.46 -22.69 -9.41
CA LYS A 69 0.41 -22.65 -10.61
C LYS A 69 1.70 -21.86 -10.43
N ASN A 70 1.92 -21.20 -9.29
CA ASN A 70 3.02 -20.24 -9.07
C ASN A 70 3.11 -19.16 -10.17
N ASP A 71 1.97 -18.71 -10.69
CA ASP A 71 1.89 -17.66 -11.70
C ASP A 71 1.98 -16.27 -11.04
N GLU A 72 2.71 -15.33 -11.66
CA GLU A 72 2.84 -13.97 -11.16
C GLU A 72 1.50 -13.21 -11.14
N LYS A 73 0.52 -13.66 -11.96
CA LYS A 73 -0.85 -13.12 -12.00
C LYS A 73 -1.57 -13.11 -10.66
N VAL A 74 -1.16 -13.94 -9.70
CA VAL A 74 -1.70 -13.91 -8.33
C VAL A 74 -1.64 -12.50 -7.74
N LYS A 75 -0.52 -11.80 -7.95
CA LYS A 75 -0.32 -10.45 -7.44
C LYS A 75 -1.29 -9.47 -8.09
N ASP A 76 -1.52 -9.60 -9.39
CA ASP A 76 -2.44 -8.74 -10.14
C ASP A 76 -3.86 -8.88 -9.61
N TYR A 77 -4.33 -10.12 -9.39
CA TYR A 77 -5.66 -10.36 -8.82
C TYR A 77 -5.78 -9.86 -7.38
N GLN A 78 -4.74 -10.03 -6.55
CA GLN A 78 -4.71 -9.48 -5.19
C GLN A 78 -4.79 -7.95 -5.19
N ILE A 79 -4.00 -7.27 -6.02
CA ILE A 79 -3.99 -5.81 -6.12
C ILE A 79 -5.34 -5.30 -6.63
N ARG A 80 -5.92 -5.93 -7.66
CA ARG A 80 -7.23 -5.54 -8.19
C ARG A 80 -8.35 -5.71 -7.16
N MET A 81 -8.36 -6.84 -6.43
CA MET A 81 -9.32 -7.06 -5.35
C MET A 81 -9.17 -6.02 -4.24
N GLN A 82 -7.94 -5.74 -3.80
CA GLN A 82 -7.68 -4.73 -2.76
C GLN A 82 -8.08 -3.32 -3.22
N LYS A 83 -7.77 -2.95 -4.47
CA LYS A 83 -8.14 -1.66 -5.05
C LYS A 83 -9.67 -1.50 -5.11
N MET A 84 -10.38 -2.57 -5.48
CA MET A 84 -11.85 -2.59 -5.48
C MET A 84 -12.42 -2.35 -4.08
N LEU A 85 -11.92 -3.07 -3.07
CA LEU A 85 -12.39 -2.95 -1.68
C LEU A 85 -12.07 -1.60 -1.02
N ARG A 86 -11.07 -0.86 -1.52
CA ARG A 86 -10.73 0.49 -1.04
C ARG A 86 -11.58 1.60 -1.66
N ARG A 87 -12.47 1.31 -2.60
CA ARG A 87 -13.34 2.33 -3.21
C ARG A 87 -14.35 2.87 -2.17
N PRO A 88 -14.59 4.19 -2.11
CA PRO A 88 -15.52 4.77 -1.15
C PRO A 88 -16.95 4.24 -1.33
N ASP A 89 -17.39 4.05 -2.57
CA ASP A 89 -18.72 3.50 -2.89
C ASP A 89 -18.92 2.09 -2.31
N VAL A 90 -17.86 1.28 -2.37
CA VAL A 90 -17.85 -0.10 -1.86
C VAL A 90 -17.87 -0.10 -0.34
N LEU A 91 -17.06 0.77 0.29
CA LEU A 91 -17.06 0.94 1.75
C LEU A 91 -18.43 1.38 2.26
N ASN A 92 -19.06 2.36 1.58
CA ASN A 92 -20.39 2.82 1.91
C ASN A 92 -21.44 1.71 1.80
N ALA A 93 -21.35 0.83 0.79
CA ALA A 93 -22.25 -0.31 0.63
C ALA A 93 -22.17 -1.32 1.81
N PHE A 94 -21.02 -1.42 2.48
CA PHE A 94 -20.88 -2.22 3.70
C PHE A 94 -21.44 -1.50 4.94
N SER A 95 -21.24 -0.20 5.07
CA SER A 95 -21.70 0.59 6.23
C SER A 95 -23.23 0.71 6.33
N VAL A 96 -23.92 0.92 5.20
CA VAL A 96 -25.40 1.13 5.17
C VAL A 96 -26.18 -0.07 5.74
N ASN A 97 -25.58 -1.26 5.77
CA ASN A 97 -26.22 -2.45 6.31
C ASN A 97 -26.00 -2.64 7.83
N GLN A 98 -25.09 -1.91 8.47
CA GLN A 98 -24.91 -1.95 9.93
C GLN A 98 -25.99 -1.13 10.64
N GLU A 99 -26.34 0.05 10.12
CA GLU A 99 -27.30 0.96 10.76
C GLU A 99 -28.70 0.33 10.91
N LYS A 100 -29.13 -0.48 9.94
CA LYS A 100 -30.43 -1.19 10.01
C LYS A 100 -30.48 -2.25 11.11
N TYR A 101 -29.35 -2.81 11.53
CA TYR A 101 -29.33 -3.78 12.64
C TYR A 101 -29.33 -3.08 14.00
N ASP A 102 -28.73 -1.89 14.10
CA ASP A 102 -28.68 -1.14 15.36
C ASP A 102 -30.02 -0.43 15.67
N GLU A 103 -30.80 -0.01 14.66
CA GLU A 103 -32.16 0.50 14.88
C GLU A 103 -33.12 -0.59 15.42
N VAL A 104 -33.07 -1.81 14.89
CA VAL A 104 -33.93 -2.91 15.37
C VAL A 104 -33.53 -3.37 16.78
N LYS A 105 -32.25 -3.28 17.12
CA LYS A 105 -31.77 -3.63 18.47
C LYS A 105 -32.15 -2.60 19.53
N ASN A 106 -32.32 -1.34 19.14
CA ASN A 106 -32.77 -0.28 20.04
C ASN A 106 -34.30 -0.22 20.21
N LEU A 107 -35.10 -0.64 19.21
CA LEU A 107 -36.56 -0.75 19.38
C LEU A 107 -36.97 -1.88 20.35
N ASN A 108 -36.28 -3.02 20.32
CA ASN A 108 -36.58 -4.13 21.25
C ASN A 108 -36.21 -3.84 22.71
N ARG A 109 -35.48 -2.75 23.00
CA ARG A 109 -35.12 -2.36 24.38
C ARG A 109 -36.13 -1.40 25.03
N LEU A 110 -37.11 -0.91 24.29
CA LEU A 110 -38.16 -0.01 24.78
C LEU A 110 -39.48 -0.72 25.12
N GLU A 111 -39.68 -1.98 24.70
CA GLU A 111 -40.93 -2.72 24.98
C GLU A 111 -40.90 -3.59 26.25
N GLU A 112 -39.77 -3.72 26.95
CA GLU A 112 -39.68 -4.53 28.19
C GLU A 112 -39.87 -3.73 29.50
N LYS A 113 -40.28 -2.46 29.46
CA LYS A 113 -40.47 -1.63 30.68
C LYS A 113 -41.91 -1.36 31.13
N GLU A 114 -42.92 -1.95 30.49
CA GLU A 114 -44.31 -1.83 30.94
C GLU A 114 -44.91 -3.19 31.34
N LYS A 115 -44.54 -3.70 32.52
CA LYS A 115 -45.30 -4.75 33.24
C LYS A 115 -44.79 -4.97 34.68
N GLU A 116 -44.79 -3.92 35.50
CA GLU A 116 -44.84 -4.11 36.96
C GLU A 116 -46.16 -3.53 37.51
N LYS A 117 -46.90 -4.42 38.17
CA LYS A 117 -48.25 -4.21 38.69
C LYS A 117 -48.23 -3.31 39.93
N PRO A 118 -49.32 -2.54 40.20
CA PRO A 118 -49.52 -1.87 41.47
C PRO A 118 -50.02 -2.89 42.50
N VAL A 119 -49.33 -2.99 43.65
CA VAL A 119 -49.86 -3.66 44.84
C VAL A 119 -50.00 -2.62 45.95
N GLU A 120 -51.16 -2.73 46.58
CA GLU A 120 -51.87 -1.75 47.38
C GLU A 120 -51.56 -1.91 48.89
N SER A 121 -51.22 -0.78 49.52
CA SER A 121 -51.64 -0.34 50.86
C SER A 121 -50.94 -0.81 52.18
N GLN A 122 -50.56 0.23 52.96
CA GLN A 122 -50.56 0.43 54.42
C GLN A 122 -49.38 -0.08 55.32
N PRO A 123 -49.16 0.51 56.52
CA PRO A 123 -48.95 1.93 56.86
C PRO A 123 -47.71 2.15 57.77
N ASP A 124 -47.39 3.42 58.07
CA ASP A 124 -46.33 3.96 58.95
C ASP A 124 -46.02 3.16 60.24
N PRO A 125 -44.77 3.26 60.74
CA PRO A 125 -44.52 4.21 61.84
C PRO A 125 -43.29 5.13 61.61
N GLN A 126 -43.49 6.40 61.97
CA GLN A 126 -42.46 7.39 62.28
C GLN A 126 -41.33 6.82 63.14
N GLU A 127 -40.08 7.09 62.78
CA GLU A 127 -39.03 7.44 63.75
C GLU A 127 -38.07 8.48 63.15
N ASP A 128 -37.79 9.48 63.99
CA ASP A 128 -36.89 10.60 63.79
C ASP A 128 -35.42 10.16 63.69
N TYR A 129 -34.70 10.60 62.66
CA TYR A 129 -33.23 10.72 62.73
C TYR A 129 -32.69 11.76 61.73
N GLU A 130 -32.26 12.87 62.32
CA GLU A 130 -31.01 13.61 62.12
C GLU A 130 -30.40 13.76 60.72
N GLU A 131 -30.36 15.04 60.31
CA GLU A 131 -29.10 15.77 60.12
C GLU A 131 -28.12 15.31 59.01
N GLY A 132 -28.25 15.98 57.87
CA GLY A 132 -27.14 16.69 57.24
C GLY A 132 -25.88 15.90 56.88
N LEU A 133 -25.87 15.29 55.69
CA LEU A 133 -24.62 15.06 54.95
C LEU A 133 -24.69 15.75 53.59
N SER A 134 -24.30 17.02 53.64
CA SER A 134 -23.77 17.80 52.53
C SER A 134 -22.78 16.94 51.73
N GLN A 135 -23.12 16.68 50.46
CA GLN A 135 -22.16 16.16 49.49
C GLN A 135 -21.07 17.22 49.29
N PRO A 136 -19.78 16.86 49.35
CA PRO A 136 -18.72 17.80 49.04
C PRO A 136 -18.79 18.15 47.56
N GLU A 137 -19.14 19.41 47.29
CA GLU A 137 -18.98 20.06 46.01
C GLU A 137 -17.48 20.08 45.69
N ILE A 138 -17.03 19.14 44.86
CA ILE A 138 -15.65 19.09 44.38
C ILE A 138 -15.48 20.25 43.39
N ILE A 139 -15.00 21.37 43.90
CA ILE A 139 -14.53 22.49 43.10
C ILE A 139 -13.24 22.02 42.43
N ILE A 140 -13.36 21.54 41.20
CA ILE A 140 -12.22 21.29 40.31
C ILE A 140 -11.75 22.66 39.83
N THR A 141 -10.66 23.17 40.39
CA THR A 141 -9.99 24.37 39.89
C THR A 141 -9.31 24.06 38.55
N GLU A 142 -9.53 24.91 37.55
CA GLU A 142 -9.01 24.77 36.16
C GLU A 142 -7.51 24.46 36.09
N GLU A 143 -6.74 24.88 37.10
CA GLU A 143 -5.29 24.73 37.17
C GLU A 143 -4.80 23.28 37.41
N GLN A 144 -5.65 22.36 37.89
CA GLN A 144 -5.27 20.95 38.09
C GLN A 144 -5.55 20.04 36.89
N ILE A 145 -6.36 20.48 35.92
CA ILE A 145 -6.63 19.72 34.68
C ILE A 145 -5.46 19.86 33.69
N GLU A 146 -4.71 20.97 33.76
CA GLU A 146 -3.63 21.26 32.81
C GLU A 146 -2.39 20.36 33.01
N CYS A 147 -2.08 19.93 34.24
CA CYS A 147 -0.89 19.10 34.49
C CYS A 147 -1.01 17.63 34.08
N GLN A 148 -2.21 17.05 33.96
CA GLN A 148 -2.36 15.64 33.54
C GLN A 148 -2.48 15.44 32.02
N ALA A 149 -2.85 16.50 31.28
CA ALA A 149 -2.92 16.46 29.83
C ALA A 149 -1.52 16.44 29.18
N GLU A 150 -0.55 17.17 29.73
CA GLU A 150 0.80 17.23 29.16
C GLU A 150 1.56 15.89 29.22
N ASP A 151 1.42 15.13 30.30
CA ASP A 151 2.09 13.83 30.44
C ASP A 151 1.45 12.74 29.54
N ALA A 152 0.14 12.85 29.27
CA ALA A 152 -0.55 12.00 28.30
C ALA A 152 -0.14 12.31 26.85
N VAL A 153 0.18 13.57 26.53
CA VAL A 153 0.67 13.96 25.19
C VAL A 153 2.13 13.50 24.97
N LYS A 154 3.01 13.70 25.97
CA LYS A 154 4.43 13.28 25.87
C LYS A 154 4.61 11.77 25.74
N SER A 155 3.80 10.99 26.45
CA SER A 155 3.85 9.52 26.32
C SER A 155 3.38 9.01 24.96
N LYS A 156 2.47 9.73 24.30
CA LYS A 156 2.00 9.39 22.95
C LYS A 156 3.01 9.77 21.86
N GLU A 157 3.68 10.92 21.99
CA GLU A 157 4.76 11.32 21.07
C GLU A 157 5.96 10.36 21.09
N ILE A 158 6.34 9.84 22.26
CA ILE A 158 7.43 8.85 22.37
C ILE A 158 7.04 7.54 21.66
N SER A 159 5.79 7.11 21.78
CA SER A 159 5.27 5.91 21.11
C SER A 159 5.27 6.06 19.58
N ASP A 160 4.87 7.22 19.06
CA ASP A 160 4.82 7.45 17.62
C ASP A 160 6.22 7.53 16.99
N ARG A 161 7.20 8.08 17.72
CA ARG A 161 8.60 8.09 17.29
C ARG A 161 9.22 6.69 17.25
N GLU A 162 9.01 5.88 18.28
CA GLU A 162 9.47 4.48 18.30
C GLU A 162 8.82 3.63 17.21
N LEU A 163 7.54 3.89 16.90
CA LEU A 163 6.84 3.22 15.81
C LEU A 163 7.44 3.62 14.45
N GLY A 164 7.76 4.91 14.26
CA GLY A 164 8.44 5.43 13.07
C GLY A 164 9.80 4.78 12.83
N ASP A 165 10.63 4.68 13.87
CA ASP A 165 11.96 4.06 13.78
C ASP A 165 11.87 2.56 13.42
N LYS A 166 10.93 1.82 14.03
CA LYS A 166 10.66 0.40 13.69
C LYS A 166 10.19 0.22 12.25
N LEU A 167 9.35 1.15 11.75
CA LEU A 167 8.88 1.12 10.36
C LEU A 167 10.05 1.34 9.39
N LEU A 168 10.91 2.31 9.69
CA LEU A 168 12.08 2.65 8.87
C LEU A 168 13.06 1.47 8.80
N ASP A 169 13.32 0.80 9.92
CA ASP A 169 14.18 -0.39 9.98
C ASP A 169 13.57 -1.57 9.21
N CYS A 170 12.25 -1.74 9.28
CA CYS A 170 11.55 -2.77 8.52
C CYS A 170 11.68 -2.52 7.00
N MET A 171 11.54 -1.27 6.54
CA MET A 171 11.74 -0.91 5.13
C MET A 171 13.18 -1.14 4.67
N LYS A 172 14.18 -0.72 5.47
CA LYS A 172 15.60 -0.97 5.16
C LYS A 172 15.93 -2.46 5.08
N SER A 173 15.33 -3.28 5.95
CA SER A 173 15.50 -4.74 5.91
C SER A 173 14.91 -5.35 4.63
N GLN A 174 13.72 -4.90 4.22
CA GLN A 174 13.08 -5.37 2.97
C GLN A 174 13.88 -4.96 1.72
N GLU A 175 14.41 -3.74 1.70
CA GLU A 175 15.24 -3.25 0.59
C GLU A 175 16.53 -4.08 0.45
N ASN A 176 17.19 -4.39 1.58
CA ASN A 176 18.37 -5.24 1.59
C ASN A 176 18.08 -6.68 1.14
N ASP A 177 16.96 -7.29 1.54
CA ASP A 177 16.56 -8.63 1.07
C ASP A 177 16.31 -8.63 -0.45
N LEU A 178 15.64 -7.60 -0.96
CA LEU A 178 15.39 -7.45 -2.39
C LEU A 178 16.72 -7.31 -3.17
N ALA A 179 17.63 -6.47 -2.69
CA ALA A 179 18.94 -6.28 -3.29
C ALA A 179 19.74 -7.60 -3.31
N LEU A 180 19.72 -8.36 -2.21
CA LEU A 180 20.36 -9.68 -2.14
C LEU A 180 19.74 -10.68 -3.12
N ARG A 181 18.41 -10.71 -3.24
CA ARG A 181 17.71 -11.59 -4.21
C ARG A 181 18.02 -11.22 -5.66
N LEU A 182 18.09 -9.92 -5.98
CA LEU A 182 18.46 -9.45 -7.31
C LEU A 182 19.92 -9.79 -7.63
N ASN A 183 20.85 -9.58 -6.71
CA ASN A 183 22.25 -9.94 -6.90
C ASN A 183 22.44 -11.45 -7.05
N ARG A 184 21.70 -12.28 -6.30
CA ARG A 184 21.69 -13.73 -6.52
C ARG A 184 21.23 -14.07 -7.93
N ARG A 185 20.14 -13.47 -8.43
CA ARG A 185 19.64 -13.69 -9.80
C ARG A 185 20.62 -13.21 -10.87
N LYS A 186 21.30 -12.08 -10.65
CA LYS A 186 22.36 -11.59 -11.55
C LYS A 186 23.54 -12.56 -11.60
N SER A 187 23.94 -13.11 -10.44
CA SER A 187 25.08 -14.03 -10.34
C SER A 187 24.76 -15.46 -10.79
N THR A 188 23.50 -15.90 -10.75
CA THR A 188 23.07 -17.26 -11.14
C THR A 188 22.48 -17.35 -12.54
N ARG A 189 22.47 -16.26 -13.32
CA ARG A 189 22.20 -16.38 -14.75
C ARG A 189 23.42 -17.02 -15.42
N PRO A 190 23.35 -18.29 -15.87
CA PRO A 190 24.39 -18.81 -16.74
C PRO A 190 24.40 -17.93 -17.99
N SER A 191 25.57 -17.43 -18.38
CA SER A 191 25.81 -16.56 -19.54
C SER A 191 25.42 -17.19 -20.90
N SER A 192 24.70 -18.31 -20.90
CA SER A 192 24.45 -19.18 -22.03
C SER A 192 22.99 -19.15 -22.53
N MET A 193 22.11 -18.28 -22.00
CA MET A 193 20.70 -18.23 -22.39
C MET A 193 20.23 -16.85 -22.85
N ASN A 194 21.06 -16.17 -23.66
CA ASN A 194 20.60 -15.11 -24.55
C ASN A 194 20.49 -15.68 -25.97
N SER A 195 19.51 -16.55 -26.23
CA SER A 195 19.01 -16.86 -27.59
C SER A 195 17.87 -17.88 -27.51
N ILE A 196 16.65 -17.44 -27.21
CA ILE A 196 15.42 -18.20 -27.49
C ILE A 196 14.31 -17.20 -27.86
N LEU A 197 14.57 -16.40 -28.89
CA LEU A 197 13.54 -15.77 -29.74
C LEU A 197 13.97 -15.87 -31.21
N ASP A 198 14.53 -17.02 -31.60
CA ASP A 198 14.55 -17.45 -32.99
C ASP A 198 13.48 -18.54 -33.15
N ILE A 199 12.30 -18.09 -33.58
CA ILE A 199 11.27 -18.97 -34.12
C ILE A 199 11.73 -19.35 -35.53
N PRO A 200 12.04 -20.63 -35.82
CA PRO A 200 12.43 -21.05 -37.15
C PRO A 200 11.18 -21.13 -38.03
N ILE A 201 10.96 -20.09 -38.85
CA ILE A 201 10.04 -20.16 -39.98
C ILE A 201 10.83 -20.74 -41.16
N LEU A 202 10.65 -22.05 -41.33
CA LEU A 202 10.64 -22.84 -42.57
C LEU A 202 11.33 -22.25 -43.81
N ASP A 203 12.50 -22.81 -44.11
CA ASP A 203 13.10 -23.10 -45.42
C ASP A 203 12.94 -22.07 -46.54
N THR A 204 13.97 -21.22 -46.70
CA THR A 204 14.41 -20.82 -48.04
C THR A 204 15.92 -20.65 -48.04
N GLU A 205 16.59 -21.61 -48.67
CA GLU A 205 18.03 -21.60 -48.89
C GLU A 205 18.44 -20.38 -49.72
N THR A 206 18.98 -19.33 -49.09
CA THR A 206 19.78 -18.34 -49.81
C THR A 206 20.85 -17.74 -48.90
N SER A 207 22.05 -18.32 -49.04
CA SER A 207 23.30 -17.58 -49.29
C SER A 207 23.76 -16.51 -48.27
N ARG A 208 24.89 -16.83 -47.62
CA ARG A 208 25.90 -15.90 -47.06
C ARG A 208 25.43 -14.97 -45.93
N ASN A 209 25.25 -15.56 -44.76
CA ASN A 209 25.42 -14.86 -43.49
C ASN A 209 26.91 -14.59 -43.23
N MET A 210 27.42 -13.48 -43.75
CA MET A 210 28.58 -12.81 -43.17
C MET A 210 28.09 -12.13 -41.88
N SER A 211 28.44 -12.71 -40.73
CA SER A 211 28.20 -12.11 -39.41
C SER A 211 28.97 -10.79 -39.34
N LEU A 212 28.28 -9.69 -39.66
CA LEU A 212 28.77 -8.33 -39.51
C LEU A 212 28.54 -7.91 -38.05
N ASP A 213 29.20 -8.63 -37.16
CA ASP A 213 29.15 -8.42 -35.72
C ASP A 213 30.03 -7.23 -35.32
N VAL A 214 29.54 -6.47 -34.33
CA VAL A 214 30.30 -5.62 -33.39
C VAL A 214 30.75 -4.21 -33.85
N PRO A 215 29.82 -3.31 -34.24
CA PRO A 215 30.01 -1.90 -33.86
C PRO A 215 28.83 -1.25 -33.10
N ASN A 216 27.71 -1.95 -32.92
CA ASN A 216 26.47 -1.34 -32.44
C ASN A 216 26.38 -1.21 -30.91
N GLU A 217 27.12 -2.02 -30.16
CA GLU A 217 27.06 -2.02 -28.69
C GLU A 217 27.50 -0.68 -28.08
N ASN A 218 28.52 -0.03 -28.67
CA ASN A 218 29.03 1.25 -28.18
C ASN A 218 28.05 2.42 -28.37
N PHE A 219 27.15 2.32 -29.34
CA PHE A 219 26.14 3.36 -29.57
C PHE A 219 25.01 3.24 -28.55
N GLU A 220 24.54 2.02 -28.31
CA GLU A 220 23.50 1.71 -27.34
C GLU A 220 23.94 2.11 -25.92
N THR A 221 25.17 1.75 -25.53
CA THR A 221 25.72 2.11 -24.21
C THR A 221 25.80 3.62 -24.02
N HIS A 222 26.20 4.38 -25.03
CA HIS A 222 26.29 5.83 -24.89
C HIS A 222 24.93 6.53 -24.82
N ILE A 223 23.93 6.03 -25.56
CA ILE A 223 22.54 6.50 -25.42
C ILE A 223 22.04 6.22 -24.00
N GLN A 224 22.33 5.03 -23.47
CA GLN A 224 21.96 4.66 -22.11
C GLN A 224 22.63 5.57 -21.07
N GLU A 225 23.93 5.87 -21.24
CA GLU A 225 24.67 6.81 -20.38
C GLU A 225 24.03 8.21 -20.38
N ILE A 226 23.65 8.73 -21.56
CA ILE A 226 22.96 10.02 -21.67
C ILE A 226 21.61 9.96 -20.93
N MET A 227 20.84 8.89 -21.11
CA MET A 227 19.55 8.73 -20.44
C MET A 227 19.69 8.67 -18.91
N GLU A 228 20.63 7.87 -18.40
CA GLU A 228 20.86 7.70 -16.97
C GLU A 228 21.36 8.99 -16.32
N ARG A 229 22.29 9.70 -16.98
CA ARG A 229 22.81 10.99 -16.50
C ARG A 229 21.69 12.01 -16.29
N HIS A 230 20.83 12.22 -17.29
CA HIS A 230 19.72 13.17 -17.18
C HIS A 230 18.66 12.76 -16.16
N ILE A 231 18.43 11.46 -15.97
CA ILE A 231 17.51 10.97 -14.93
C ILE A 231 18.09 11.28 -13.54
N ASN A 232 19.38 11.02 -13.33
CA ASN A 232 20.05 11.27 -12.06
C ASN A 232 20.07 12.78 -11.74
N GLU A 233 20.51 13.62 -12.67
CA GLU A 233 20.54 15.08 -12.49
C GLU A 233 19.14 15.66 -12.21
N LYS A 234 18.11 15.19 -12.94
CA LYS A 234 16.72 15.56 -12.67
C LYS A 234 16.30 15.18 -11.26
N SER A 235 16.60 13.96 -10.82
CA SER A 235 16.22 13.47 -9.49
C SER A 235 16.91 14.24 -8.36
N GLU A 236 18.18 14.58 -8.55
CA GLU A 236 18.96 15.38 -7.60
C GLU A 236 18.38 16.79 -7.46
N LYS A 237 18.03 17.44 -8.58
CA LYS A 237 17.43 18.78 -8.56
C LYS A 237 16.04 18.81 -7.93
N ILE A 238 15.21 17.82 -8.21
CA ILE A 238 13.89 17.69 -7.57
C ILE A 238 14.05 17.50 -6.05
N ALA A 239 15.02 16.69 -5.61
CA ALA A 239 15.29 16.49 -4.20
C ALA A 239 15.77 17.79 -3.52
N GLU A 240 16.68 18.53 -4.14
CA GLU A 240 17.18 19.82 -3.64
C GLU A 240 16.03 20.82 -3.40
N ILE A 241 15.13 20.97 -4.37
CA ILE A 241 13.96 21.86 -4.27
C ILE A 241 12.99 21.38 -3.21
N THR A 242 12.71 20.09 -3.18
CA THR A 242 11.80 19.52 -2.18
C THR A 242 12.33 19.79 -0.76
N VAL A 243 13.63 19.59 -0.52
CA VAL A 243 14.25 19.90 0.78
C VAL A 243 14.17 21.38 1.10
N LYS A 244 14.49 22.25 0.13
CA LYS A 244 14.43 23.71 0.31
C LYS A 244 13.03 24.19 0.71
N TYR A 245 12.00 23.83 -0.06
CA TYR A 245 10.62 24.26 0.22
C TYR A 245 10.08 23.66 1.51
N ASN A 246 10.38 22.40 1.81
CA ASN A 246 9.96 21.80 3.09
C ASN A 246 10.62 22.49 4.28
N ALA A 247 11.90 22.85 4.19
CA ALA A 247 12.57 23.60 5.24
C ALA A 247 11.93 24.99 5.46
N GLU A 248 11.61 25.70 4.38
CA GLU A 248 10.92 26.99 4.46
C GLU A 248 9.48 26.85 4.99
N ILE A 249 8.73 25.83 4.56
CA ILE A 249 7.36 25.57 5.04
C ILE A 249 7.37 25.25 6.53
N ASN A 250 8.24 24.36 6.99
CA ASN A 250 8.33 23.97 8.40
C ASN A 250 8.67 25.18 9.29
N ALA A 251 9.60 26.04 8.85
CA ALA A 251 9.95 27.26 9.58
C ALA A 251 8.76 28.25 9.71
N MET A 252 7.83 28.25 8.74
CA MET A 252 6.64 29.11 8.78
C MET A 252 5.49 28.51 9.59
N GLU A 253 5.38 27.18 9.61
CA GLU A 253 4.38 26.45 10.38
C GLU A 253 4.53 26.73 11.88
N ASP A 254 5.78 26.77 12.37
CA ASP A 254 6.12 27.09 13.76
C ASP A 254 5.76 28.53 14.17
N CYS A 255 5.65 29.44 13.20
CA CYS A 255 5.37 30.86 13.46
C CYS A 255 3.85 31.18 13.47
N GLY A 256 2.98 30.17 13.32
CA GLY A 256 1.54 30.37 13.22
C GLY A 256 1.12 31.21 12.00
N MET A 257 1.97 31.27 10.97
CA MET A 257 1.67 32.01 9.75
C MET A 257 0.53 31.36 8.97
N MET A 258 -0.22 32.20 8.26
CA MET A 258 -1.48 31.85 7.60
C MET A 258 -1.33 30.62 6.68
N ALA A 259 -2.17 29.60 6.88
CA ALA A 259 -2.21 28.37 6.07
C ALA A 259 -2.27 28.63 4.54
N MET A 260 -2.75 29.79 4.12
CA MET A 260 -2.78 30.23 2.73
C MET A 260 -1.37 30.40 2.12
N VAL A 261 -0.39 30.90 2.90
CA VAL A 261 1.00 31.04 2.46
C VAL A 261 1.62 29.67 2.24
N ILE A 262 1.42 28.74 3.18
CA ILE A 262 1.88 27.35 3.06
C ILE A 262 1.27 26.68 1.82
N ALA A 263 -0.03 26.87 1.57
CA ALA A 263 -0.69 26.34 0.38
C ALA A 263 -0.08 26.91 -0.92
N GLN A 264 0.19 28.22 -0.97
CA GLN A 264 0.84 28.85 -2.11
C GLN A 264 2.26 28.31 -2.33
N MET A 265 3.05 28.13 -1.27
CA MET A 265 4.40 27.56 -1.37
C MET A 265 4.39 26.12 -1.89
N LYS A 266 3.46 25.28 -1.42
CA LYS A 266 3.28 23.92 -1.95
C LYS A 266 2.92 23.94 -3.43
N SER A 267 2.09 24.90 -3.87
CA SER A 267 1.77 25.10 -5.28
C SER A 267 3.01 25.53 -6.09
N ASN A 268 3.81 26.46 -5.57
CA ASN A 268 5.03 26.92 -6.22
C ASN A 268 6.07 25.80 -6.34
N MET A 269 6.29 25.02 -5.28
CA MET A 269 7.16 23.85 -5.28
C MET A 269 6.77 22.86 -6.37
N LYS A 270 5.47 22.55 -6.50
CA LYS A 270 4.98 21.63 -7.53
C LYS A 270 5.23 22.18 -8.93
N GLN A 271 4.94 23.47 -9.15
CA GLN A 271 5.18 24.13 -10.44
C GLN A 271 6.66 24.08 -10.83
N GLU A 272 7.57 24.36 -9.89
CA GLU A 272 9.01 24.34 -10.12
C GLU A 272 9.53 22.92 -10.45
N ILE A 273 9.02 21.90 -9.76
CA ILE A 273 9.30 20.48 -10.05
C ILE A 273 8.84 20.10 -11.46
N ASP A 274 7.65 20.56 -11.88
CA ASP A 274 7.10 20.29 -13.21
C ASP A 274 7.94 20.97 -14.31
N ASP A 275 8.41 22.20 -14.07
CA ASP A 275 9.24 22.93 -15.03
C ASP A 275 10.63 22.32 -15.17
N ILE A 276 11.26 21.90 -14.06
CA ILE A 276 12.53 21.14 -14.10
C ILE A 276 12.36 19.80 -14.81
N SER A 277 11.25 19.11 -14.57
CA SER A 277 10.98 17.85 -15.26
C SER A 277 10.95 18.02 -16.77
N LYS A 278 10.31 19.10 -17.27
CA LYS A 278 10.28 19.43 -18.70
C LYS A 278 11.66 19.82 -19.22
N GLU A 279 12.38 20.67 -18.49
CA GLU A 279 13.72 21.13 -18.89
C GLU A 279 14.68 19.95 -19.10
N TYR A 280 14.75 19.00 -18.15
CA TYR A 280 15.62 17.84 -18.27
C TYR A 280 15.18 16.85 -19.35
N ASP A 281 13.87 16.69 -19.55
CA ASP A 281 13.36 15.85 -20.65
C ASP A 281 13.69 16.45 -22.02
N GLU A 282 13.69 17.78 -22.15
CA GLU A 282 14.11 18.50 -23.37
C GLU A 282 15.62 18.41 -23.58
N LYS A 283 16.44 18.68 -22.55
CA LYS A 283 17.91 18.54 -22.61
C LYS A 283 18.30 17.14 -23.04
N ARG A 284 17.72 16.10 -22.44
CA ARG A 284 17.95 14.70 -22.82
C ARG A 284 17.62 14.44 -24.29
N LYS A 285 16.47 14.92 -24.78
CA LYS A 285 16.08 14.76 -26.20
C LYS A 285 17.05 15.45 -27.15
N ILE A 286 17.49 16.67 -26.81
CA ILE A 286 18.45 17.44 -27.62
C ILE A 286 19.80 16.72 -27.67
N GLU A 287 20.32 16.24 -26.53
CA GLU A 287 21.61 15.57 -26.47
C GLU A 287 21.59 14.23 -27.23
N ILE A 288 20.53 13.42 -27.06
CA ILE A 288 20.34 12.18 -27.83
C ILE A 288 20.28 12.47 -29.34
N LYS A 289 19.57 13.53 -29.74
CA LYS A 289 19.46 13.92 -31.15
C LYS A 289 20.83 14.33 -31.71
N LYS A 290 21.57 15.17 -30.99
CA LYS A 290 22.91 15.59 -31.37
C LYS A 290 23.86 14.40 -31.50
N PHE A 291 23.85 13.48 -30.53
CA PHE A 291 24.68 12.28 -30.58
C PHE A 291 24.35 11.38 -31.79
N ARG A 292 23.06 11.24 -32.14
CA ARG A 292 22.62 10.52 -33.35
C ARG A 292 23.17 11.16 -34.63
N GLU A 293 23.10 12.49 -34.73
CA GLU A 293 23.61 13.24 -35.89
C GLU A 293 25.14 13.11 -36.02
N ASP A 294 25.87 13.20 -34.90
CA ASP A 294 27.33 13.03 -34.85
C ASP A 294 27.74 11.61 -35.27
N TYR A 295 27.03 10.59 -34.78
CA TYR A 295 27.26 9.19 -35.14
C TYR A 295 27.05 8.93 -36.63
N LEU A 296 25.95 9.44 -37.21
CA LEU A 296 25.66 9.32 -38.65
C LEU A 296 26.73 10.01 -39.50
N THR A 297 27.19 11.19 -39.08
CA THR A 297 28.23 11.96 -39.77
C THR A 297 29.56 11.23 -39.80
N ASN A 298 29.95 10.60 -38.67
CA ASN A 298 31.20 9.84 -38.58
C ASN A 298 31.15 8.54 -39.37
N ARG A 299 29.99 7.86 -39.39
CA ARG A 299 29.80 6.65 -40.20
C ARG A 299 29.87 6.94 -41.69
N GLY A 300 29.30 8.07 -42.15
CA GLY A 300 29.38 8.49 -43.55
C GLY A 300 30.80 8.80 -44.03
N LYS A 301 31.65 9.37 -43.16
CA LYS A 301 33.06 9.65 -43.46
C LYS A 301 33.93 8.39 -43.54
N SER A 302 33.59 7.32 -42.81
CA SER A 302 34.36 6.07 -42.83
C SER A 302 34.17 5.24 -44.10
N MET A 303 33.21 5.60 -44.96
CA MET A 303 32.87 4.87 -46.19
C MET A 303 33.30 5.61 -47.47
N SER A 304 33.86 6.82 -47.34
CA SER A 304 34.38 7.63 -48.45
C SER A 304 35.90 7.63 -48.47
#